data_AF-A0A366EWY3-F1
#
_entry.id   AF-A0A366EWY3-F1
#
_cell.length_a   1.000
_cell.length_b   1.000
_cell.length_c   1.000
_cell.angle_alpha   90.00
_cell.angle_beta   90.00
_cell.angle_gamma   90.00
#
_symmetry.space_group_name_H-M   'P 1'
#
loop_
_entity.id
_entity.type
_entity.pdbx_description
1 polymer ?
#
loop_
_entity_poly.entity_id
_entity_poly.type
_entity_poly.pdbx_seq_one_letter_code
_entity_poly.pdbx_strand_id
1 'polypeptide(L)'
;MDNILHNIVNRINKMDGRMVIGISGHGASGKTTFAKKLLTHLERKRVNYINTDPYIVNSDVRKHTSIQYEYNNEIHQSKMTACHPAAHHLLALDRDIKMVREEMDFYTLDVPYERSQLISS
;
A
#
# COMPACT_ATOMS: atom_id res chain seq x y z
N MET A 1 -11.39 -14.60 -11.49
CA MET A 1 -10.17 -13.97 -10.93
C MET A 1 -8.96 -14.24 -11.83
N ASP A 2 -8.78 -15.47 -12.31
CA ASP A 2 -7.61 -15.85 -13.11
C ASP A 2 -7.53 -15.15 -14.47
N ASN A 3 -8.67 -14.91 -15.14
CA ASN A 3 -8.70 -14.12 -16.38
C ASN A 3 -8.19 -12.68 -16.18
N ILE A 4 -8.48 -12.06 -15.03
CA ILE A 4 -7.99 -10.70 -14.72
C ILE A 4 -6.48 -10.72 -14.50
N LEU A 5 -5.97 -11.70 -13.72
CA LEU A 5 -4.54 -11.87 -13.51
C LEU A 5 -3.80 -12.07 -14.82
N HIS A 6 -4.30 -12.96 -15.69
CA HIS A 6 -3.70 -13.22 -17.00
C HIS A 6 -3.68 -11.98 -17.89
N ASN A 7 -4.77 -11.21 -17.93
CA ASN A 7 -4.83 -9.98 -18.71
C ASN A 7 -3.86 -8.91 -18.20
N ILE A 8 -3.73 -8.77 -16.88
CA ILE A 8 -2.77 -7.83 -16.27
C ILE A 8 -1.35 -8.24 -16.61
N VAL A 9 -0.99 -9.51 -16.41
CA VAL A 9 0.36 -10.04 -16.73
C VAL A 9 0.69 -9.86 -18.20
N ASN A 10 -0.23 -10.18 -19.10
CA ASN A 10 -0.05 -9.98 -20.54
C ASN A 10 0.19 -8.51 -20.90
N ARG A 11 -0.51 -7.58 -20.25
CA ARG A 11 -0.32 -6.15 -20.46
C ARG A 11 1.04 -5.67 -19.94
N ILE A 12 1.44 -6.12 -18.75
CA ILE A 12 2.76 -5.83 -18.17
C ILE A 12 3.89 -6.39 -19.05
N ASN A 13 3.68 -7.52 -19.71
CA ASN A 13 4.68 -8.15 -20.58
C ASN A 13 4.84 -7.48 -21.94
N LYS A 14 3.84 -6.73 -22.40
CA LYS A 14 3.85 -6.03 -23.70
C LYS A 14 4.28 -4.57 -23.59
N MET A 15 4.37 -4.04 -22.38
CA MET A 15 4.71 -2.63 -22.16
C MET A 15 6.20 -2.50 -21.87
N ASP A 16 6.84 -1.59 -22.58
CA ASP A 16 8.23 -1.21 -22.32
C ASP A 16 8.29 -0.19 -21.17
N GLY A 17 9.36 -0.26 -20.39
CA GLY A 17 9.59 0.62 -19.24
C GLY A 17 8.98 0.11 -17.93
N ARG A 18 8.99 0.99 -16.93
CA ARG A 18 8.54 0.70 -15.55
C ARG A 18 7.06 1.07 -15.37
N MET A 19 6.35 0.26 -14.58
CA MET A 19 4.95 0.49 -14.23
C MET A 19 4.76 0.33 -12.72
N VAL A 20 3.98 1.24 -12.13
CA VAL A 20 3.50 1.12 -10.76
C VAL A 20 2.02 0.74 -10.79
N ILE A 21 1.64 -0.27 -10.01
CA ILE A 21 0.25 -0.76 -9.92
C ILE A 21 -0.22 -0.59 -8.49
N GLY A 22 -1.22 0.26 -8.28
CA GLY A 22 -1.91 0.39 -7.00
C GLY A 22 -3.02 -0.65 -6.85
N ILE A 23 -3.04 -1.37 -5.73
CA ILE A 23 -4.10 -2.33 -5.39
C ILE A 23 -4.87 -1.77 -4.19
N SER A 24 -6.04 -1.17 -4.44
CA SER A 24 -6.89 -0.53 -3.43
C SER A 24 -8.16 -1.31 -3.12
N GLY A 25 -8.76 -1.09 -1.96
CA GLY A 25 -9.97 -1.76 -1.49
C GLY A 25 -10.09 -1.80 0.03
N HIS A 26 -11.27 -2.14 0.53
CA HIS A 26 -11.57 -2.20 1.96
C HIS A 26 -10.73 -3.26 2.72
N GLY A 27 -10.72 -3.17 4.05
CA GLY A 27 -10.17 -4.22 4.91
C GLY A 27 -10.75 -5.59 4.55
N ALA A 28 -9.91 -6.63 4.58
CA ALA A 28 -10.29 -8.01 4.23
C ALA A 28 -10.87 -8.23 2.81
N SER A 29 -10.77 -7.27 1.89
CA SER A 29 -11.28 -7.42 0.51
C SER A 29 -10.43 -8.34 -0.39
N GLY A 30 -9.42 -9.03 0.15
CA GLY A 30 -8.55 -9.93 -0.61
C GLY A 30 -7.38 -9.28 -1.35
N LYS A 31 -7.04 -8.01 -1.09
CA LYS A 31 -5.94 -7.28 -1.76
C LYS A 31 -4.61 -8.01 -1.68
N THR A 32 -4.19 -8.43 -0.49
CA THR A 32 -2.93 -9.13 -0.27
C THR A 32 -2.90 -10.47 -1.00
N THR A 33 -4.03 -11.19 -1.01
CA THR A 33 -4.16 -12.45 -1.75
C THR A 33 -4.04 -12.22 -3.25
N PHE A 34 -4.68 -11.17 -3.77
CA PHE A 34 -4.57 -10.80 -5.18
C PHE A 34 -3.15 -10.39 -5.56
N ALA A 35 -2.50 -9.55 -4.74
CA ALA A 35 -1.12 -9.11 -4.95
C ALA A 35 -0.14 -10.30 -4.99
N LYS A 36 -0.25 -11.22 -4.02
CA LYS A 36 0.58 -12.45 -3.98
C LYS A 36 0.36 -13.31 -5.22
N LYS A 37 -0.89 -13.53 -5.63
CA LYS A 37 -1.18 -14.27 -6.87
C LYS A 37 -0.58 -13.57 -8.09
N LEU A 38 -0.68 -12.25 -8.18
CA LEU A 38 -0.09 -11.50 -9.28
C LEU A 38 1.44 -11.63 -9.31
N LEU A 39 2.10 -11.52 -8.15
CA LEU A 39 3.54 -11.73 -8.02
C LEU A 39 3.96 -13.12 -8.48
N THR A 40 3.23 -14.17 -8.08
CA THR A 40 3.48 -15.55 -8.54
C THR A 40 3.41 -15.68 -10.06
N HIS A 41 2.44 -15.04 -10.71
CA HIS A 41 2.35 -15.08 -12.19
C HIS A 41 3.43 -14.23 -12.88
N LEU A 42 4.06 -13.31 -12.16
CA LEU A 42 5.13 -12.44 -12.63
C LEU A 42 6.53 -12.99 -12.31
N GLU A 43 6.67 -14.17 -11.67
CA GLU A 43 7.90 -14.78 -11.10
C GLU A 43 9.17 -14.77 -11.98
N ARG A 44 9.06 -14.46 -13.27
CA ARG A 44 10.19 -14.27 -14.19
C ARG A 44 10.74 -12.83 -14.25
N LYS A 45 10.10 -11.87 -13.57
CA LYS A 45 10.47 -10.46 -13.56
C LYS A 45 10.92 -10.03 -12.16
N ARG A 46 11.90 -9.12 -12.10
CA ARG A 46 12.18 -8.38 -10.87
C ARG A 46 10.99 -7.47 -10.60
N VAL A 47 10.19 -7.80 -9.59
CA VAL A 47 9.02 -7.02 -9.18
C VAL A 47 9.23 -6.53 -7.76
N ASN A 48 9.14 -5.22 -7.58
CA ASN A 48 9.12 -4.59 -6.27
C ASN A 48 7.69 -4.60 -5.71
N TYR A 49 7.56 -4.95 -4.43
CA TYR A 49 6.28 -5.01 -3.73
C TYR A 49 6.34 -4.18 -2.46
N ILE A 50 5.38 -3.26 -2.29
CA ILE A 50 5.23 -2.44 -1.10
C ILE A 50 3.87 -2.74 -0.47
N ASN A 51 3.88 -3.24 0.77
CA ASN A 51 2.68 -3.28 1.60
C ASN A 51 2.43 -1.89 2.19
N THR A 52 1.20 -1.38 2.13
CA THR A 52 0.85 -0.07 2.68
C THR A 52 0.46 -0.12 4.16
N ASP A 53 0.18 -1.30 4.72
CA ASP A 53 -0.23 -1.45 6.12
C ASP A 53 0.83 -0.98 7.15
N PRO A 54 2.15 -1.16 6.93
CA PRO A 54 3.19 -0.60 7.79
C PRO A 54 3.20 0.94 7.88
N TYR A 55 2.57 1.63 6.92
CA TYR A 55 2.46 3.09 6.93
C TYR A 55 1.27 3.58 7.76
N ILE A 56 0.43 2.69 8.26
CA ILE A 56 -0.64 3.06 9.18
C ILE A 56 -0.02 3.38 10.55
N VAL A 57 -0.37 4.53 11.11
CA VAL A 57 0.05 4.93 12.45
C VAL A 57 -0.31 3.85 13.47
N ASN A 58 0.55 3.66 14.48
CA ASN A 58 0.37 2.65 15.52
C ASN A 58 -1.07 2.68 16.08
N SER A 59 -1.67 1.50 16.18
CA SER A 59 -3.00 1.31 16.74
C SER A 59 -3.18 1.95 18.10
N ASP A 60 -2.14 2.02 18.94
CA ASP A 60 -2.24 2.59 20.28
C ASP A 60 -2.45 4.10 20.24
N VAL A 61 -1.86 4.80 19.28
CA VAL A 61 -2.15 6.22 19.05
C VAL A 61 -3.59 6.39 18.58
N ARG A 62 -4.02 5.59 17.59
CA ARG A 62 -5.37 5.70 17.00
C ARG A 62 -6.49 5.37 17.98
N LYS A 63 -6.31 4.37 18.85
CA LYS A 63 -7.30 3.98 19.89
C LYS A 63 -7.63 5.12 20.86
N HIS A 64 -6.65 5.98 21.12
CA HIS A 64 -6.77 7.11 22.06
C HIS A 64 -6.95 8.46 21.36
N THR A 65 -7.06 8.47 20.03
CA THR A 65 -7.26 9.69 19.24
C THR A 65 -8.69 9.76 18.70
N SER A 66 -9.35 10.88 18.96
CA SER A 66 -10.64 11.21 18.34
C SER A 66 -10.45 12.36 17.37
N ILE A 67 -11.17 12.32 16.25
CA ILE A 67 -11.14 13.37 15.22
C ILE A 67 -12.48 14.07 15.25
N GLN A 68 -12.44 15.40 15.23
CA GLN A 68 -13.60 16.22 14.94
C GLN A 68 -13.62 16.55 13.45
N TYR A 69 -14.79 16.40 12.84
CA TYR A 69 -15.01 16.75 11.44
C TYR A 69 -16.41 17.30 11.26
N GLU A 70 -16.55 18.21 10.32
CA GLU A 70 -17.84 18.77 9.93
C GLU A 70 -18.45 17.92 8.81
N TYR A 71 -19.71 17.55 8.97
CA TYR A 71 -20.50 16.89 7.95
C TYR A 71 -21.93 17.39 8.03
N ASN A 72 -22.51 17.80 6.91
CA ASN A 72 -23.86 18.41 6.87
C ASN A 72 -24.05 19.59 7.85
N ASN A 73 -23.04 20.45 8.00
CA ASN A 73 -23.00 21.57 8.96
C ASN A 73 -23.13 21.16 10.44
N GLU A 74 -22.94 19.88 10.76
CA GLU A 74 -22.87 19.37 12.12
C GLU A 74 -21.45 18.93 12.46
N ILE A 75 -21.00 19.24 13.67
CA ILE A 75 -19.71 18.80 14.18
C ILE A 75 -19.88 17.39 14.74
N HIS A 76 -19.21 16.43 14.11
CA HIS A 76 -19.12 15.06 14.59
C HIS A 76 -17.78 14.81 15.26
N GLN A 77 -17.77 13.93 16.25
CA GLN A 77 -16.55 13.43 16.86
C GLN A 77 -16.58 11.89 16.84
N SER A 78 -15.55 11.29 16.26
CA SER A 78 -15.41 9.83 16.22
C SER A 78 -13.97 9.41 16.44
N LYS A 79 -13.77 8.13 16.81
CA LYS A 79 -12.43 7.58 16.97
C LYS A 79 -11.70 7.55 15.62
N MET A 80 -10.41 7.86 15.63
CA MET A 80 -9.57 7.75 14.44
C MET A 80 -9.50 6.29 13.96
N THR A 81 -10.07 6.01 12.79
CA THR A 81 -9.98 4.69 12.16
C THR A 81 -8.79 4.61 11.21
N ALA A 82 -8.43 3.39 10.78
CA ALA A 82 -7.42 3.18 9.73
C ALA A 82 -7.82 3.81 8.38
N CYS A 83 -9.10 4.08 8.16
CA CYS A 83 -9.59 4.64 6.91
C CYS A 83 -9.36 6.16 6.82
N HIS A 84 -9.04 6.82 7.93
CA HIS A 84 -8.80 8.25 7.93
C HIS A 84 -7.41 8.58 7.35
N PRO A 85 -7.25 9.50 6.39
CA PRO A 85 -5.95 9.80 5.78
C PRO A 85 -4.86 10.23 6.78
N ALA A 86 -5.23 10.99 7.83
CA ALA A 86 -4.31 11.38 8.90
C ALA A 86 -3.84 10.20 9.78
N ALA A 87 -4.41 9.01 9.62
CA ALA A 87 -3.99 7.80 10.31
C ALA A 87 -2.79 7.11 9.63
N HIS A 88 -2.13 7.76 8.67
CA HIS A 88 -1.04 7.19 7.86
C HIS A 88 0.18 8.11 7.82
N HIS A 89 1.36 7.52 7.75
CA HIS A 89 2.63 8.17 7.45
C HIS A 89 2.75 8.49 5.95
N LEU A 90 1.85 9.34 5.43
CA LEU A 90 1.74 9.63 3.99
C LEU A 90 3.04 10.20 3.39
N LEU A 91 3.78 11.03 4.12
CA LEU A 91 5.06 11.57 3.65
C LEU A 91 6.13 10.49 3.47
N ALA A 92 6.14 9.47 4.33
CA ALA A 92 7.04 8.33 4.19
C ALA A 92 6.63 7.46 3.00
N LEU A 93 5.34 7.21 2.82
CA LEU A 93 4.84 6.45 1.67
C LEU A 93 5.12 7.16 0.34
N ASP A 94 4.91 8.47 0.26
CA ASP A 94 5.21 9.29 -0.92
C ASP A 94 6.71 9.25 -1.27
N ARG A 95 7.57 9.42 -0.26
CA ARG A 95 9.03 9.27 -0.41
C ARG A 95 9.39 7.90 -0.98
N ASP A 96 8.88 6.83 -0.39
CA ASP A 96 9.23 5.46 -0.75
C ASP A 96 8.73 5.11 -2.17
N ILE A 97 7.53 5.56 -2.56
CA ILE A 97 7.01 5.44 -3.93
C ILE A 97 7.89 6.23 -4.91
N LYS A 98 8.32 7.45 -4.55
CA LYS A 98 9.20 8.25 -5.39
C LYS A 98 10.56 7.56 -5.57
N MET A 99 11.14 6.99 -4.52
CA MET A 99 12.39 6.24 -4.59
C MET A 99 12.30 5.05 -5.55
N VAL A 100 11.20 4.28 -5.53
CA VAL A 100 10.97 3.20 -6.53
C VAL A 100 10.94 3.75 -7.96
N ARG A 101 10.27 4.89 -8.17
CA ARG A 101 10.19 5.49 -9.51
C ARG A 101 11.53 5.99 -10.02
N GLU A 102 12.39 6.46 -9.12
CA GLU A 102 13.73 6.97 -9.42
C GLU A 102 14.83 5.89 -9.32
N GLU A 103 14.49 4.60 -9.26
CA GLU A 103 15.47 3.49 -9.20
C GLU A 103 16.40 3.54 -7.97
N MET A 104 15.93 4.10 -6.86
CA MET A 104 16.69 4.18 -5.63
C MET A 104 16.37 3.00 -4.69
N ASP A 105 17.42 2.40 -4.15
CA ASP A 105 17.30 1.37 -3.12
C ASP A 105 16.86 1.97 -1.79
N PHE A 106 15.97 1.28 -1.08
CA PHE A 106 15.58 1.65 0.29
C PHE A 106 15.03 0.47 1.08
N TYR A 107 14.96 0.66 2.38
CA TYR A 107 14.34 -0.27 3.31
C TYR A 107 12.92 0.19 3.64
N THR A 108 11.93 -0.70 3.54
CA THR A 108 10.57 -0.43 4.01
C THR A 108 10.54 -0.21 5.53
N LEU A 109 9.45 0.37 6.04
CA LEU A 109 9.29 0.58 7.48
C LEU A 109 9.38 -0.74 8.27
N ASP A 110 10.15 -0.73 9.35
CA ASP A 110 10.17 -1.84 10.33
C ASP A 110 9.06 -1.62 11.36
N VAL A 111 8.12 -2.57 11.43
CA VAL A 111 6.99 -2.52 12.38
C VAL A 111 6.91 -3.83 13.16
N PRO A 112 6.28 -3.87 14.35
CA PRO A 112 6.31 -5.05 15.22
C PRO A 112 5.80 -6.36 14.59
N TYR A 113 4.97 -6.27 13.55
CA TYR A 113 4.35 -7.41 12.86
C TYR A 113 4.89 -7.66 11.44
N GLU A 114 5.79 -6.82 10.93
CA GLU A 114 6.37 -6.95 9.58
C GLU A 114 7.78 -6.36 9.59
N ARG A 115 8.77 -7.21 9.32
CA ARG A 115 10.17 -6.79 9.23
C ARG A 115 10.41 -5.95 7.99
N SER A 116 11.28 -4.96 8.12
CA SER A 116 11.77 -4.18 6.99
C SER A 116 12.37 -5.07 5.88
N GLN A 117 12.09 -4.72 4.63
CA GLN A 117 12.58 -5.39 3.43
C GLN A 117 13.31 -4.40 2.53
N LEU A 118 14.40 -4.85 1.90
CA LEU A 118 15.08 -4.09 0.86
C LEU A 118 14.25 -4.09 -0.41
N ILE A 119 13.89 -2.90 -0.88
CA ILE A 119 13.39 -2.67 -2.24
C ILE A 119 14.57 -2.20 -3.07
N SER A 120 14.88 -2.94 -4.12
CA SER A 120 16.00 -2.64 -5.02
C SER A 120 15.54 -2.72 -6.47
N SER A 121 15.97 -1.76 -7.29
CA SER A 121 15.49 -1.61 -8.68
C SER A 121 16.49 -2.15 -9.69
#